data_AF-A0AAV8RZJ2-F1
#
_entry.id   AF-A0AAV8RZJ2-F1
#
_cell.length_a   1.000
_cell.length_b   1.000
_cell.length_c   1.000
_cell.angle_alpha   90.00
_cell.angle_beta   90.00
_cell.angle_gamma   90.00
#
_symmetry.space_group_name_H-M   'P 1'
#
loop_
_entity.id
_entity.type
_entity.pdbx_description
1 polymer ?
#
loop_
_entity_poly.entity_id
_entity_poly.type
_entity_poly.pdbx_seq_one_letter_code
_entity_poly.pdbx_strand_id
1 'polypeptide(L)'
;MGASSCLSSSAVALFTGDRHRQKNRNSSSLPSRRRGIRVICCASNDRVKSSRSCTELVAERLPMPMLAEDDTIFASNGMMSFVPFKETNGTKVDSTRGIGIAGFLEGKQLLVTGATGFLAKVLVEKILRIAPDVGKIYVLIKADDKEAAVKRLEFEMINTELFRCLREIHGKDYHEFMSSKLVPVIGNIREANVGIDTELADEISKEVDVIINSAAITAFDERYDVALDTNTIGPFRLMSFARRCQKLKLFLHVSTAYVNGQRQGRILEKPFGMGDTIKRETSPEFSAKAAPILDIESEIRLAFSSAKTSWDAPLVQKMKDLGLERAKIHGWQDSYVFTKAMGEMVIDCMRGDIPVVTIRPSIVESTYLEPFPGWMEGNRMMDPVVLQYGKGQLTGFLADPNAVLDVVPADMVVSAMVAAMAKHGSRSNPGMHIYQITSSVVNPLAIQDLAKLIFQHFSAFPCMDAKGRPITVSPIKFFDDANEFSAYVSTDAVRRNERVAAAISNEKISRRLKSFCLRSVEQAKYLAKIYQPYTFYGGRFDNTNTQELMVEMSEEERRSFGFDVGSIDWEHYISDVHVPGLRRHVMKGRGRSTEPQQLGAIP
;
A
#
# COMPACT_ATOMS: atom_id res chain seq x y z
N MET A 1 21.91 -27.59 9.54
CA MET A 1 22.86 -27.35 8.43
C MET A 1 22.08 -26.68 7.30
N GLY A 2 22.56 -25.51 6.84
CA GLY A 2 22.24 -24.99 5.50
C GLY A 2 21.00 -24.09 5.31
N ALA A 3 20.77 -23.06 6.11
CA ALA A 3 20.01 -21.90 5.62
C ALA A 3 20.98 -21.06 4.78
N SER A 4 20.94 -21.22 3.44
CA SER A 4 21.66 -20.31 2.54
C SER A 4 21.16 -18.90 2.80
N SER A 5 22.05 -18.00 3.23
CA SER A 5 21.70 -16.61 3.48
C SER A 5 21.29 -15.96 2.16
N CYS A 6 19.99 -15.81 1.88
CA CYS A 6 19.52 -15.11 0.68
C CYS A 6 19.78 -13.60 0.71
N LEU A 7 20.43 -13.10 1.77
CA LEU A 7 21.11 -11.81 1.84
C LEU A 7 22.56 -12.03 2.31
N SER A 8 23.53 -11.37 1.69
CA SER A 8 24.94 -11.47 2.10
C SER A 8 25.16 -10.94 3.53
N SER A 9 26.22 -11.37 4.23
CA SER A 9 26.58 -10.78 5.54
C SER A 9 26.82 -9.26 5.44
N SER A 10 27.27 -8.77 4.28
CA SER A 10 27.40 -7.34 3.99
C SER A 10 26.04 -6.65 3.82
N ALA A 11 25.06 -7.32 3.21
CA ALA A 11 23.68 -6.85 3.17
C ALA A 11 23.16 -6.67 4.60
N VAL A 12 23.26 -7.70 5.46
CA VAL A 12 22.75 -7.62 6.84
C VAL A 12 23.32 -6.40 7.58
N ALA A 13 24.62 -6.10 7.42
CA ALA A 13 25.24 -4.91 8.02
C ALA A 13 24.69 -3.57 7.47
N LEU A 14 24.33 -3.50 6.19
CA LEU A 14 23.65 -2.35 5.60
C LEU A 14 22.23 -2.18 6.16
N PHE A 15 21.51 -3.29 6.37
CA PHE A 15 20.15 -3.27 6.92
C PHE A 15 20.10 -2.92 8.42
N THR A 16 21.11 -3.31 9.21
CA THR A 16 21.16 -3.05 10.66
C THR A 16 21.67 -1.66 11.04
N GLY A 17 22.20 -0.89 10.09
CA GLY A 17 22.46 0.54 10.27
C GLY A 17 23.62 0.87 11.21
N ASP A 18 24.70 0.09 11.18
CA ASP A 18 25.91 0.33 11.99
C ASP A 18 26.66 1.58 11.48
N ARG A 19 26.12 2.77 11.81
CA ARG A 19 26.73 4.06 11.48
C ARG A 19 27.81 4.35 12.52
N HIS A 20 29.06 4.01 12.22
CA HIS A 20 30.18 4.57 12.96
C HIS A 20 30.15 6.11 12.87
N ARG A 21 29.70 6.76 13.95
CA ARG A 21 29.89 8.18 14.22
C ARG A 21 31.40 8.46 14.31
N GLN A 22 32.03 8.81 13.20
CA GLN A 22 33.33 9.47 13.24
C GLN A 22 33.12 10.89 13.78
N LYS A 23 33.23 11.04 15.11
CA LYS A 23 33.44 12.35 15.73
C LYS A 23 34.83 12.85 15.33
N ASN A 24 34.86 13.96 14.59
CA ASN A 24 36.04 14.79 14.42
C ASN A 24 36.68 15.08 15.79
N ARG A 25 37.93 14.65 15.98
CA ARG A 25 38.85 15.23 16.97
C ARG A 25 40.17 15.53 16.27
N ASN A 26 40.38 16.83 16.03
CA ASN A 26 41.70 17.39 15.84
C ASN A 26 42.45 17.34 17.17
N SER A 27 43.61 16.68 17.21
CA SER A 27 44.77 17.14 17.98
C SER A 27 46.00 16.28 17.66
N SER A 28 47.11 16.97 17.47
CA SER A 28 48.44 16.53 17.05
C SER A 28 49.23 15.71 18.07
N SER A 29 50.23 14.99 17.51
CA SER A 29 51.56 14.61 18.04
C SER A 29 51.73 13.48 19.09
N LEU A 30 52.28 12.36 18.57
CA LEU A 30 53.45 11.57 19.04
C LEU A 30 53.31 10.59 20.26
N PRO A 31 54.19 9.55 20.38
CA PRO A 31 53.77 8.14 20.25
C PRO A 31 53.94 7.31 21.53
N SER A 32 53.30 6.13 21.63
CA SER A 32 53.93 4.89 22.15
C SER A 32 52.98 3.69 22.29
N ARG A 33 53.59 2.51 22.08
CA ARG A 33 53.35 1.20 22.72
C ARG A 33 52.10 0.38 22.37
N ARG A 34 52.37 -0.64 21.54
CA ARG A 34 51.71 -1.95 21.49
C ARG A 34 51.58 -2.57 22.90
N ARG A 35 50.36 -2.95 23.29
CA ARG A 35 50.04 -4.19 24.01
C ARG A 35 48.65 -4.65 23.56
N GLY A 36 48.57 -5.89 23.11
CA GLY A 36 47.40 -6.45 22.43
C GLY A 36 46.32 -6.99 23.36
N ILE A 37 45.18 -7.30 22.77
CA ILE A 37 44.24 -8.30 23.27
C ILE A 37 43.90 -9.22 22.07
N ARG A 38 44.15 -10.52 22.27
CA ARG A 38 43.87 -11.63 21.36
C ARG A 38 42.37 -11.85 21.25
N VAL A 39 41.87 -12.00 20.04
CA VAL A 39 40.64 -12.75 19.75
C VAL A 39 41.06 -14.13 19.25
N ILE A 40 40.66 -15.17 19.98
CA ILE A 40 40.88 -16.58 19.64
C ILE A 40 39.74 -17.00 18.71
N CYS A 41 40.05 -17.35 17.47
CA CYS A 41 39.19 -18.16 16.61
C CYS A 41 39.83 -19.55 16.49
N CYS A 42 39.16 -20.56 17.04
CA CYS A 42 39.48 -21.96 16.81
C CYS A 42 39.01 -22.33 15.40
N ALA A 43 39.96 -22.60 14.51
CA ALA A 43 39.74 -23.30 13.26
C ALA A 43 40.00 -24.79 13.47
N SER A 44 39.02 -25.63 13.14
CA SER A 44 39.23 -27.06 12.92
C SER A 44 39.60 -27.27 11.45
N ASN A 45 40.84 -27.70 11.24
CA ASN A 45 41.35 -28.30 10.02
C ASN A 45 40.55 -29.57 9.69
N ASP A 46 40.26 -29.81 8.41
CA ASP A 46 40.66 -31.09 7.83
C ASP A 46 40.94 -31.01 6.33
N ARG A 47 41.96 -31.77 5.93
CA ARG A 47 42.70 -31.68 4.68
C ARG A 47 42.03 -32.42 3.53
N VAL A 48 42.17 -31.80 2.35
CA VAL A 48 42.02 -32.40 1.03
C VAL A 48 43.00 -33.57 0.83
N LYS A 49 42.49 -34.69 0.28
CA LYS A 49 43.28 -35.64 -0.52
C LYS A 49 42.56 -35.92 -1.83
N SER A 50 43.32 -35.81 -2.92
CA SER A 50 42.92 -36.16 -4.28
C SER A 50 43.09 -37.65 -4.55
N SER A 51 42.17 -38.23 -5.31
CA SER A 51 42.49 -39.34 -6.23
C SER A 51 41.44 -39.39 -7.35
N ARG A 52 41.94 -39.63 -8.57
CA ARG A 52 41.18 -39.91 -9.78
C ARG A 52 40.64 -41.35 -9.70
N SER A 53 39.40 -41.57 -10.13
CA SER A 53 39.01 -42.76 -10.90
C SER A 53 37.70 -42.50 -11.62
N CYS A 54 37.71 -42.74 -12.93
CA CYS A 54 36.51 -42.90 -13.75
C CYS A 54 35.74 -44.15 -13.29
N THR A 55 34.40 -44.08 -13.31
CA THR A 55 33.52 -45.12 -13.83
C THR A 55 32.12 -44.56 -14.05
N GLU A 56 31.55 -44.94 -15.18
CA GLU A 56 30.19 -44.70 -15.66
C GLU A 56 29.14 -45.17 -14.64
N LEU A 57 27.96 -44.53 -14.64
CA LEU A 57 26.67 -45.18 -14.40
C LEU A 57 25.51 -44.22 -14.74
N VAL A 58 24.96 -44.46 -15.94
CA VAL A 58 23.56 -44.50 -16.35
C VAL A 58 22.56 -43.61 -15.61
N ALA A 59 22.02 -42.63 -16.35
CA ALA A 59 20.83 -41.87 -16.01
C ALA A 59 19.57 -42.61 -16.47
N GLU A 60 18.66 -42.92 -15.54
CA GLU A 60 17.28 -43.29 -15.88
C GLU A 60 16.38 -42.04 -15.81
N ARG A 61 15.97 -41.58 -16.99
CA ARG A 61 14.86 -40.64 -17.19
C ARG A 61 13.60 -41.47 -17.48
N LEU A 62 12.51 -41.19 -16.76
CA LEU A 62 11.16 -41.60 -17.15
C LEU A 62 10.35 -40.38 -17.64
N PRO A 63 9.36 -40.57 -18.53
CA PRO A 63 9.16 -39.68 -19.68
C PRO A 63 7.99 -38.69 -19.53
N MET A 64 8.16 -37.54 -20.19
CA MET A 64 7.08 -36.60 -20.54
C MET A 64 6.23 -37.16 -21.70
N PRO A 65 4.90 -37.04 -21.69
CA PRO A 65 4.10 -37.32 -22.87
C PRO A 65 4.16 -36.15 -23.87
N MET A 66 4.39 -36.50 -25.13
CA MET A 66 4.40 -35.61 -26.28
C MET A 66 3.01 -35.17 -26.70
N LEU A 67 2.98 -33.96 -27.26
CA LEU A 67 1.91 -33.36 -28.05
C LEU A 67 1.61 -34.20 -29.29
N ALA A 68 0.33 -34.27 -29.66
CA ALA A 68 -0.11 -34.63 -31.01
C ALA A 68 -0.69 -33.38 -31.67
N GLU A 69 -0.21 -33.09 -32.87
CA GLU A 69 -0.68 -32.05 -33.79
C GLU A 69 -1.88 -32.53 -34.62
N ASP A 70 -2.49 -31.56 -35.29
CA ASP A 70 -3.50 -31.60 -36.35
C ASP A 70 -4.98 -31.79 -35.97
N ASP A 71 -5.71 -30.68 -36.00
CA ASP A 71 -6.58 -30.41 -37.15
C ASP A 71 -6.93 -28.91 -37.26
N THR A 72 -6.70 -28.36 -38.46
CA THR A 72 -7.07 -26.99 -38.85
C THR A 72 -8.43 -27.02 -39.54
N ILE A 73 -9.43 -26.33 -38.97
CA ILE A 73 -10.66 -25.95 -39.70
C ILE A 73 -10.99 -24.48 -39.39
N PHE A 74 -10.97 -23.65 -40.43
CA PHE A 74 -11.54 -22.30 -40.44
C PHE A 74 -13.07 -22.36 -40.53
N ALA A 75 -13.80 -21.68 -39.63
CA ALA A 75 -15.08 -21.00 -39.94
C ALA A 75 -15.62 -20.16 -38.75
N SER A 76 -15.67 -18.85 -38.99
CA SER A 76 -16.67 -17.82 -38.61
C SER A 76 -17.67 -18.00 -37.45
N ASN A 77 -17.78 -16.93 -36.64
CA ASN A 77 -18.97 -16.37 -35.96
C ASN A 77 -19.93 -17.31 -35.23
N GLY A 78 -19.95 -17.24 -33.90
CA GLY A 78 -21.08 -17.75 -33.11
C GLY A 78 -20.84 -17.74 -31.60
N MET A 79 -21.59 -16.87 -30.92
CA MET A 79 -21.85 -16.80 -29.48
C MET A 79 -21.77 -18.19 -28.79
N MET A 80 -20.87 -18.38 -27.82
CA MET A 80 -20.85 -19.59 -26.99
C MET A 80 -21.23 -19.30 -25.54
N SER A 81 -22.34 -19.91 -25.16
CA SER A 81 -22.90 -20.04 -23.83
C SER A 81 -21.93 -20.68 -22.84
N PHE A 82 -21.89 -20.13 -21.63
CA PHE A 82 -21.19 -20.69 -20.47
C PHE A 82 -21.66 -22.13 -20.19
N VAL A 83 -20.72 -23.07 -20.18
CA VAL A 83 -20.94 -24.45 -19.70
C VAL A 83 -20.50 -24.50 -18.23
N PRO A 84 -21.32 -25.02 -17.29
CA PRO A 84 -20.93 -25.11 -15.88
C PRO A 84 -19.82 -26.14 -15.67
N PHE A 85 -18.82 -25.76 -14.88
CA PHE A 85 -17.69 -26.60 -14.49
C PHE A 85 -18.15 -27.78 -13.61
N LYS A 86 -17.70 -28.99 -13.94
CA LYS A 86 -17.96 -30.24 -13.19
C LYS A 86 -17.16 -30.26 -11.89
N GLU A 87 -17.86 -30.52 -10.78
CA GLU A 87 -17.28 -30.83 -9.47
C GLU A 87 -16.27 -31.98 -9.57
N THR A 88 -15.04 -31.73 -9.12
CA THR A 88 -14.09 -32.78 -8.76
C THR A 88 -14.23 -33.05 -7.25
N ASN A 89 -14.33 -34.33 -6.89
CA ASN A 89 -14.47 -34.80 -5.51
C ASN A 89 -13.31 -34.30 -4.62
N GLY A 90 -13.56 -33.22 -3.88
CA GLY A 90 -12.77 -32.73 -2.76
C GLY A 90 -13.66 -32.68 -1.52
N THR A 91 -13.12 -33.11 -0.39
CA THR A 91 -13.70 -33.15 0.96
C THR A 91 -14.77 -32.07 1.20
N LYS A 92 -16.00 -32.48 1.55
CA LYS A 92 -17.06 -31.57 2.00
C LYS A 92 -16.54 -30.73 3.16
N VAL A 93 -16.23 -29.46 2.88
CA VAL A 93 -16.00 -28.44 3.91
C VAL A 93 -17.34 -28.26 4.62
N ASP A 94 -17.36 -28.50 5.93
CA ASP A 94 -18.50 -28.20 6.78
C ASP A 94 -18.70 -26.68 6.84
N SER A 95 -19.52 -26.16 5.93
CA SER A 95 -19.81 -24.73 5.76
C SER A 95 -20.53 -24.10 6.96
N THR A 96 -20.87 -24.89 7.98
CA THR A 96 -21.55 -24.40 9.19
C THR A 96 -20.59 -23.77 10.20
N ARG A 97 -19.28 -24.05 10.14
CA ARG A 97 -18.32 -23.64 11.18
C ARG A 97 -17.55 -22.35 10.91
N GLY A 98 -17.56 -21.84 9.68
CA GLY A 98 -16.85 -20.61 9.31
C GLY A 98 -15.33 -20.64 9.53
N ILE A 99 -14.69 -19.47 9.46
CA ILE A 99 -13.23 -19.31 9.67
C ILE A 99 -12.89 -19.24 11.16
N GLY A 100 -13.81 -18.76 12.01
CA GLY A 100 -13.60 -18.51 13.43
C GLY A 100 -12.93 -17.16 13.70
N ILE A 101 -13.31 -16.10 12.98
CA ILE A 101 -12.63 -14.79 13.03
C ILE A 101 -12.53 -14.21 14.45
N ALA A 102 -13.66 -14.08 15.15
CA ALA A 102 -13.68 -13.50 16.50
C ALA A 102 -12.89 -14.37 17.50
N GLY A 103 -13.08 -15.70 17.44
CA GLY A 103 -12.37 -16.65 18.30
C GLY A 103 -10.85 -16.68 18.06
N PHE A 104 -10.39 -16.40 16.83
CA PHE A 104 -8.97 -16.23 16.56
C PHE A 104 -8.41 -15.01 17.31
N LEU A 105 -9.10 -13.86 17.23
CA LEU A 105 -8.67 -12.59 17.82
C LEU A 105 -8.75 -12.57 19.35
N GLU A 106 -9.62 -13.39 19.94
CA GLU A 106 -9.81 -13.48 21.39
C GLU A 106 -8.48 -13.66 22.14
N GLY A 107 -8.22 -12.73 23.07
CA GLY A 107 -7.02 -12.69 23.90
C GLY A 107 -5.70 -12.42 23.18
N LYS A 108 -5.70 -12.28 21.84
CA LYS A 108 -4.46 -12.09 21.05
C LYS A 108 -3.84 -10.73 21.28
N GLN A 109 -2.52 -10.73 21.44
CA GLN A 109 -1.72 -9.52 21.53
C GLN A 109 -1.25 -9.13 20.12
N LEU A 110 -1.53 -7.90 19.70
CA LEU A 110 -1.23 -7.42 18.36
C LEU A 110 -0.14 -6.34 18.40
N LEU A 111 0.80 -6.35 17.46
CA LEU A 111 1.71 -5.22 17.20
C LEU A 111 1.36 -4.60 15.85
N VAL A 112 0.96 -3.33 15.85
CA VAL A 112 0.53 -2.62 14.63
C VAL A 112 1.50 -1.49 14.31
N THR A 113 2.16 -1.57 13.15
CA THR A 113 2.96 -0.47 12.62
C THR A 113 2.13 0.41 11.69
N GLY A 114 2.38 1.72 11.71
CA GLY A 114 1.61 2.66 10.90
C GLY A 114 0.16 2.79 11.36
N ALA A 115 -0.12 2.45 12.64
CA ALA A 115 -1.47 2.44 13.21
C ALA A 115 -2.17 3.80 13.16
N THR A 116 -1.41 4.90 13.16
CA THR A 116 -1.97 6.25 13.00
C THR A 116 -2.16 6.67 11.53
N GLY A 117 -1.97 5.75 10.58
CA GLY A 117 -2.35 5.91 9.19
C GLY A 117 -3.76 5.38 8.93
N PHE A 118 -4.44 5.97 7.94
CA PHE A 118 -5.82 5.68 7.54
C PHE A 118 -6.24 4.20 7.62
N LEU A 119 -5.67 3.31 6.80
CA LEU A 119 -6.12 1.92 6.72
C LEU A 119 -5.96 1.17 8.06
N ALA A 120 -4.84 1.39 8.76
CA ALA A 120 -4.59 0.74 10.03
C ALA A 120 -5.51 1.27 11.15
N LYS A 121 -5.93 2.54 11.11
CA LYS A 121 -6.96 3.05 12.02
C LYS A 121 -8.30 2.34 11.79
N VAL A 122 -8.74 2.20 10.54
CA VAL A 122 -9.99 1.47 10.22
C VAL A 122 -9.90 0.03 10.70
N LEU A 123 -8.73 -0.61 10.55
CA LEU A 123 -8.51 -1.98 11.02
C LEU A 123 -8.62 -2.08 12.55
N VAL A 124 -7.98 -1.18 13.29
CA VAL A 124 -8.03 -1.15 14.76
C VAL A 124 -9.45 -0.88 15.23
N GLU A 125 -10.18 0.06 14.60
CA GLU A 125 -11.59 0.31 14.89
C GLU A 125 -12.44 -0.95 14.67
N LYS A 126 -12.31 -1.61 13.51
CA LYS A 126 -13.04 -2.83 13.17
C LYS A 126 -12.80 -3.94 14.18
N ILE A 127 -11.53 -4.17 14.55
CA ILE A 127 -11.15 -5.20 15.53
C ILE A 127 -11.77 -4.88 16.89
N LEU A 128 -11.62 -3.65 17.39
CA LEU A 128 -12.15 -3.28 18.71
C LEU A 128 -13.68 -3.33 18.76
N ARG A 129 -14.36 -2.98 17.66
CA ARG A 129 -15.82 -2.95 17.59
C ARG A 129 -16.44 -4.34 17.49
N ILE A 130 -15.85 -5.25 16.71
CA ILE A 130 -16.43 -6.58 16.44
C ILE A 130 -15.82 -7.69 17.30
N ALA A 131 -14.58 -7.53 17.76
CA ALA A 131 -13.88 -8.49 18.62
C ALA A 131 -13.30 -7.78 19.88
N PRO A 132 -14.16 -7.24 20.77
CA PRO A 132 -13.71 -6.46 21.93
C PRO A 132 -12.88 -7.27 22.93
N ASP A 133 -12.94 -8.61 22.88
CA ASP A 133 -12.13 -9.52 23.71
C ASP A 133 -10.70 -9.73 23.19
N VAL A 134 -10.29 -9.01 22.13
CA VAL A 134 -8.88 -8.92 21.74
C VAL A 134 -8.02 -8.46 22.92
N GLY A 135 -6.77 -8.92 22.97
CA GLY A 135 -5.80 -8.49 23.96
C GLY A 135 -5.33 -7.05 23.77
N LYS A 136 -4.09 -6.76 24.17
CA LYS A 136 -3.49 -5.45 23.93
C LYS A 136 -3.10 -5.32 22.47
N ILE A 137 -3.30 -4.11 21.95
CA ILE A 137 -2.81 -3.67 20.66
C ILE A 137 -1.66 -2.70 20.93
N TYR A 138 -0.44 -3.17 20.75
CA TYR A 138 0.77 -2.36 20.76
C TYR A 138 0.80 -1.51 19.50
N VAL A 139 0.65 -0.20 19.67
CA VAL A 139 0.57 0.78 18.59
C VAL A 139 1.92 1.46 18.43
N LEU A 140 2.65 1.15 17.36
CA LEU A 140 3.96 1.74 17.09
C LEU A 140 3.81 3.19 16.58
N ILE A 141 4.30 4.16 17.36
CA ILE A 141 4.20 5.60 17.09
C ILE A 141 5.60 6.22 17.05
N LYS A 142 5.86 7.04 16.04
CA LYS A 142 7.09 7.86 15.96
C LYS A 142 6.97 9.06 16.90
N ALA A 143 7.63 9.05 18.04
CA ALA A 143 7.55 10.15 19.00
C ALA A 143 8.90 10.35 19.69
N ASP A 144 9.14 11.56 20.20
CA ASP A 144 10.39 11.89 20.89
C ASP A 144 10.41 11.28 22.31
N ASP A 145 9.25 11.17 22.96
CA ASP A 145 9.09 10.62 24.29
C ASP A 145 7.69 9.98 24.50
N LYS A 146 7.48 9.42 25.70
CA LYS A 146 6.26 8.68 26.05
C LYS A 146 5.03 9.58 26.09
N GLU A 147 5.19 10.82 26.55
CA GLU A 147 4.08 11.77 26.65
C GLU A 147 3.61 12.18 25.25
N ALA A 148 4.55 12.45 24.35
CA ALA A 148 4.26 12.72 22.94
C ALA A 148 3.58 11.52 22.27
N ALA A 149 4.02 10.29 22.55
CA ALA A 149 3.38 9.09 22.01
C ALA A 149 1.92 8.93 22.48
N VAL A 150 1.66 9.15 23.78
CA VAL A 150 0.30 9.11 24.34
C VAL A 150 -0.58 10.19 23.73
N LYS A 151 -0.11 11.44 23.66
CA LYS A 151 -0.84 12.56 23.03
C LYS A 151 -1.17 12.27 21.57
N ARG A 152 -0.23 11.68 20.81
CA ARG A 152 -0.47 11.27 19.43
C ARG A 152 -1.51 10.15 19.34
N LEU A 153 -1.45 9.13 20.20
CA LEU A 153 -2.48 8.08 20.25
C LEU A 153 -3.87 8.66 20.53
N GLU A 154 -3.97 9.57 21.50
CA GLU A 154 -5.22 10.23 21.85
C GLU A 154 -5.77 11.05 20.68
N PHE A 155 -4.97 11.94 20.10
CA PHE A 155 -5.42 12.86 19.07
C PHE A 155 -5.63 12.20 17.71
N GLU A 156 -4.72 11.30 17.31
CA GLU A 156 -4.73 10.67 16.00
C GLU A 156 -5.62 9.41 15.96
N MET A 157 -6.04 8.84 17.10
CA MET A 157 -6.92 7.67 17.12
C MET A 157 -8.13 7.87 18.04
N ILE A 158 -7.94 7.89 19.37
CA ILE A 158 -9.03 7.80 20.36
C ILE A 158 -10.06 8.95 20.21
N ASN A 159 -9.62 10.14 19.85
CA ASN A 159 -10.48 11.32 19.73
C ASN A 159 -10.98 11.57 18.31
N THR A 160 -10.64 10.71 17.34
CA THR A 160 -11.09 10.87 15.96
C THR A 160 -12.53 10.40 15.76
N GLU A 161 -13.20 10.96 14.76
CA GLU A 161 -14.59 10.61 14.43
C GLU A 161 -14.75 9.13 14.04
N LEU A 162 -13.68 8.48 13.54
CA LEU A 162 -13.70 7.07 13.19
C LEU A 162 -14.21 6.19 14.33
N PHE A 163 -13.76 6.47 15.56
CA PHE A 163 -14.08 5.67 16.74
C PHE A 163 -15.41 6.08 17.39
N ARG A 164 -16.26 6.85 16.70
CA ARG A 164 -17.55 7.30 17.26
C ARG A 164 -18.47 6.11 17.62
N CYS A 165 -18.49 5.06 16.81
CA CYS A 165 -19.34 3.90 17.08
C CYS A 165 -18.91 3.18 18.36
N LEU A 166 -17.60 3.05 18.59
CA LEU A 166 -17.07 2.55 19.87
C LEU A 166 -17.43 3.47 21.05
N ARG A 167 -17.40 4.79 20.86
CA ARG A 167 -17.83 5.76 21.87
C ARG A 167 -19.32 5.61 22.21
N GLU A 168 -20.16 5.34 21.23
CA GLU A 168 -21.58 5.06 21.42
C GLU A 168 -21.81 3.72 22.13
N ILE A 169 -21.06 2.67 21.77
CA ILE A 169 -21.14 1.34 22.40
C ILE A 169 -20.74 1.38 23.88
N HIS A 170 -19.62 2.03 24.20
CA HIS A 170 -19.06 2.01 25.56
C HIS A 170 -19.49 3.20 26.43
N GLY A 171 -20.07 4.25 25.85
CA GLY A 171 -20.56 5.42 26.58
C GLY A 171 -19.48 6.04 27.49
N LYS A 172 -19.78 6.13 28.79
CA LYS A 172 -18.88 6.68 29.82
C LYS A 172 -17.59 5.88 29.99
N ASP A 173 -17.60 4.58 29.66
CA ASP A 173 -16.47 3.67 29.84
C ASP A 173 -15.57 3.64 28.59
N TYR A 174 -15.88 4.45 27.56
CA TYR A 174 -15.13 4.49 26.30
C TYR A 174 -13.63 4.74 26.50
N HIS A 175 -13.27 5.75 27.28
CA HIS A 175 -11.85 6.07 27.50
C HIS A 175 -11.13 4.96 28.27
N GLU A 176 -11.78 4.37 29.27
CA GLU A 176 -11.24 3.24 30.02
C GLU A 176 -11.04 2.01 29.12
N PHE A 177 -12.05 1.67 28.30
CA PHE A 177 -11.96 0.59 27.32
C PHE A 177 -10.78 0.83 26.35
N MET A 178 -10.71 2.00 25.72
CA MET A 178 -9.66 2.31 24.76
C MET A 178 -8.26 2.27 25.39
N SER A 179 -8.09 2.81 26.60
CA SER A 179 -6.82 2.78 27.34
C SER A 179 -6.44 1.37 27.81
N SER A 180 -7.42 0.49 28.05
CA SER A 180 -7.15 -0.92 28.39
C SER A 180 -6.65 -1.73 27.19
N LYS A 181 -7.00 -1.32 25.96
CA LYS A 181 -6.68 -2.04 24.71
C LYS A 181 -5.48 -1.47 23.98
N LEU A 182 -5.35 -0.15 23.87
CA LEU A 182 -4.32 0.51 23.05
C LEU A 182 -3.10 0.88 23.89
N VAL A 183 -1.94 0.30 23.57
CA VAL A 183 -0.67 0.57 24.24
C VAL A 183 0.24 1.33 23.29
N PRO A 184 0.52 2.64 23.51
CA PRO A 184 1.43 3.38 22.65
C PRO A 184 2.87 2.90 22.87
N VAL A 185 3.54 2.54 21.78
CA VAL A 185 4.94 2.09 21.77
C VAL A 185 5.75 3.06 20.90
N ILE A 186 6.73 3.73 21.48
CA ILE A 186 7.64 4.57 20.70
C ILE A 186 8.45 3.67 19.77
N GLY A 187 8.46 4.00 18.49
CA GLY A 187 9.38 3.38 17.56
C GLY A 187 9.26 3.86 16.13
N ASN A 188 10.19 3.38 15.31
CA ASN A 188 10.37 3.76 13.93
C ASN A 188 10.95 2.58 13.15
N ILE A 189 10.21 2.10 12.15
CA ILE A 189 10.66 0.96 11.31
C ILE A 189 11.95 1.23 10.54
N ARG A 190 12.42 2.48 10.51
CA ARG A 190 13.70 2.88 9.90
C ARG A 190 14.91 2.67 10.81
N GLU A 191 14.68 2.29 12.06
CA GLU A 191 15.70 2.16 13.10
C GLU A 191 15.90 0.70 13.51
N ALA A 192 17.08 0.38 14.05
CA ALA A 192 17.37 -0.94 14.61
C ALA A 192 16.34 -1.30 15.71
N ASN A 193 15.98 -2.58 15.82
CA ASN A 193 14.89 -3.04 16.69
C ASN A 193 13.58 -2.28 16.49
N VAL A 194 13.31 -1.82 15.26
CA VAL A 194 12.16 -0.99 14.89
C VAL A 194 11.97 0.25 15.78
N GLY A 195 13.07 0.75 16.34
CA GLY A 195 13.13 1.94 17.20
C GLY A 195 12.49 1.74 18.58
N ILE A 196 12.14 0.51 18.96
CA ILE A 196 11.60 0.20 20.29
C ILE A 196 12.78 0.06 21.26
N ASP A 197 12.62 0.58 22.47
CA ASP A 197 13.54 0.35 23.57
C ASP A 197 13.80 -1.16 23.79
N THR A 198 15.02 -1.54 24.16
CA THR A 198 15.43 -2.96 24.15
C THR A 198 14.64 -3.80 25.15
N GLU A 199 14.40 -3.27 26.36
CA GLU A 199 13.66 -3.98 27.41
C GLU A 199 12.20 -4.20 26.98
N LEU A 200 11.56 -3.13 26.50
CA LEU A 200 10.19 -3.19 26.00
C LEU A 200 10.06 -4.07 24.75
N ALA A 201 11.03 -4.04 23.84
CA ALA A 201 11.06 -4.90 22.66
C ALA A 201 11.12 -6.38 23.05
N ASP A 202 11.89 -6.72 24.07
CA ASP A 202 11.99 -8.09 24.57
C ASP A 202 10.71 -8.54 25.29
N GLU A 203 10.04 -7.64 26.03
CA GLU A 203 8.70 -7.90 26.59
C GLU A 203 7.67 -8.18 25.49
N ILE A 204 7.55 -7.27 24.52
CA ILE A 204 6.61 -7.40 23.39
C ILE A 204 6.88 -8.70 22.61
N SER A 205 8.14 -9.08 22.40
CA SER A 205 8.48 -10.31 21.68
C SER A 205 8.02 -11.61 22.37
N LYS A 206 7.80 -11.58 23.69
CA LYS A 206 7.31 -12.74 24.46
C LYS A 206 5.78 -12.85 24.44
N GLU A 207 5.08 -11.78 24.07
CA GLU A 207 3.63 -11.68 24.19
C GLU A 207 2.90 -11.64 22.85
N VAL A 208 3.45 -11.00 21.82
CA VAL A 208 2.74 -10.74 20.56
C VAL A 208 2.44 -12.03 19.79
N ASP A 209 1.17 -12.17 19.42
CA ASP A 209 0.66 -13.25 18.59
C ASP A 209 0.59 -12.86 17.11
N VAL A 210 0.33 -11.58 16.79
CA VAL A 210 0.22 -11.11 15.40
C VAL A 210 0.94 -9.79 15.22
N ILE A 211 1.78 -9.71 14.19
CA ILE A 211 2.40 -8.46 13.75
C ILE A 211 1.70 -7.98 12.48
N ILE A 212 1.21 -6.74 12.48
CA ILE A 212 0.53 -6.09 11.37
C ILE A 212 1.41 -4.96 10.86
N ASN A 213 2.03 -5.17 9.70
CA ASN A 213 2.88 -4.20 9.06
C ASN A 213 2.10 -3.35 8.05
N SER A 214 1.59 -2.20 8.49
CA SER A 214 0.94 -1.20 7.62
C SER A 214 1.76 0.08 7.43
N ALA A 215 2.91 0.22 8.11
CA ALA A 215 3.78 1.38 7.92
C ALA A 215 4.43 1.37 6.53
N ALA A 216 4.24 2.46 5.79
CA ALA A 216 4.84 2.67 4.48
C ALA A 216 4.94 4.16 4.15
N ILE A 217 5.79 4.50 3.19
CA ILE A 217 5.65 5.73 2.42
C ILE A 217 4.89 5.40 1.15
N THR A 218 3.83 6.13 0.88
CA THR A 218 2.93 5.90 -0.27
C THR A 218 3.05 6.97 -1.36
N ALA A 219 3.98 7.92 -1.22
CA ALA A 219 4.25 8.93 -2.24
C ALA A 219 4.99 8.31 -3.43
N PHE A 220 4.46 8.49 -4.64
CA PHE A 220 5.02 7.90 -5.87
C PHE A 220 6.37 8.51 -6.27
N ASP A 221 6.69 9.70 -5.76
CA ASP A 221 7.90 10.46 -6.05
C ASP A 221 8.66 10.84 -4.77
N GLU A 222 8.72 9.97 -3.75
CA GLU A 222 9.62 10.19 -2.61
C GLU A 222 11.09 10.03 -3.00
N ARG A 223 11.99 10.69 -2.26
CA ARG A 223 13.44 10.43 -2.33
C ARG A 223 13.72 8.93 -2.22
N TYR A 224 14.52 8.41 -3.15
CA TYR A 224 14.73 6.97 -3.28
C TYR A 224 15.34 6.31 -2.02
N ASP A 225 16.29 6.97 -1.37
CA ASP A 225 16.89 6.49 -0.10
C ASP A 225 15.84 6.36 1.01
N VAL A 226 14.93 7.33 1.11
CA VAL A 226 13.87 7.35 2.12
C VAL A 226 12.81 6.29 1.83
N ALA A 227 12.42 6.13 0.56
CA ALA A 227 11.47 5.12 0.10
C ALA A 227 11.99 3.70 0.37
N LEU A 228 13.25 3.39 0.01
CA LEU A 228 13.90 2.11 0.27
C LEU A 228 14.00 1.81 1.77
N ASP A 229 14.48 2.79 2.57
CA ASP A 229 14.65 2.63 4.01
C ASP A 229 13.35 2.28 4.73
N THR A 230 12.22 2.78 4.21
CA THR A 230 10.90 2.55 4.80
C THR A 230 10.22 1.30 4.22
N ASN A 231 10.12 1.19 2.90
CA ASN A 231 9.27 0.19 2.25
C ASN A 231 9.99 -1.14 1.97
N THR A 232 11.32 -1.17 2.04
CA THR A 232 12.13 -2.37 1.80
C THR A 232 12.92 -2.77 3.04
N ILE A 233 13.71 -1.84 3.59
CA ILE A 233 14.53 -2.08 4.78
C ILE A 233 13.67 -2.09 6.06
N GLY A 234 12.56 -1.34 6.09
CA GLY A 234 11.59 -1.40 7.18
C GLY A 234 10.99 -2.80 7.38
N PRO A 235 10.44 -3.44 6.33
CA PRO A 235 10.06 -4.85 6.37
C PRO A 235 11.17 -5.81 6.81
N PHE A 236 12.42 -5.61 6.35
CA PHE A 236 13.57 -6.41 6.85
C PHE A 236 13.68 -6.33 8.37
N ARG A 237 13.68 -5.11 8.93
CA ARG A 237 13.89 -4.87 10.37
C ARG A 237 12.72 -5.41 11.19
N LEU A 238 11.49 -5.25 10.70
CA LEU A 238 10.31 -5.75 11.37
C LEU A 238 10.20 -7.28 11.29
N MET A 239 10.58 -7.91 10.18
CA MET A 239 10.66 -9.37 10.09
C MET A 239 11.80 -9.93 10.97
N SER A 240 12.90 -9.20 11.10
CA SER A 240 13.96 -9.55 12.07
C SER A 240 13.46 -9.52 13.51
N PHE A 241 12.61 -8.54 13.86
CA PHE A 241 11.92 -8.51 15.15
C PHE A 241 10.92 -9.67 15.29
N ALA A 242 10.13 -9.95 14.26
CA ALA A 242 9.15 -11.04 14.22
C ALA A 242 9.79 -12.41 14.50
N ARG A 243 10.98 -12.67 13.97
CA ARG A 243 11.74 -13.91 14.22
C ARG A 243 12.22 -14.09 15.65
N ARG A 244 12.22 -13.02 16.46
CA ARG A 244 12.49 -13.11 17.91
C ARG A 244 11.21 -13.39 18.72
N CYS A 245 10.04 -13.28 18.10
CA CYS A 245 8.77 -13.41 18.80
C CYS A 245 8.42 -14.89 19.06
N GLN A 246 8.16 -15.23 20.32
CA GLN A 246 8.04 -16.63 20.75
C GLN A 246 6.65 -17.23 20.51
N LYS A 247 5.62 -16.37 20.49
CA LYS A 247 4.21 -16.77 20.34
C LYS A 247 3.62 -16.44 18.98
N LEU A 248 4.41 -15.84 18.10
CA LEU A 248 3.93 -15.30 16.83
C LEU A 248 3.22 -16.37 15.99
N LYS A 249 1.96 -16.12 15.71
CA LYS A 249 1.09 -16.95 14.87
C LYS A 249 1.09 -16.49 13.43
N LEU A 250 1.23 -15.18 13.21
CA LEU A 250 1.09 -14.60 11.88
C LEU A 250 1.84 -13.25 11.76
N PHE A 251 2.42 -13.02 10.59
CA PHE A 251 2.86 -11.71 10.14
C PHE A 251 1.99 -11.24 8.96
N LEU A 252 1.20 -10.18 9.15
CA LEU A 252 0.45 -9.54 8.07
C LEU A 252 1.24 -8.38 7.48
N HIS A 253 1.39 -8.35 6.16
CA HIS A 253 1.99 -7.24 5.42
C HIS A 253 0.98 -6.56 4.50
N VAL A 254 0.77 -5.25 4.67
CA VAL A 254 0.01 -4.45 3.71
C VAL A 254 0.95 -4.02 2.59
N SER A 255 0.65 -4.46 1.37
CA SER A 255 1.30 -4.08 0.13
C SER A 255 0.35 -3.27 -0.76
N THR A 256 0.41 -3.43 -2.09
CA THR A 256 -0.54 -2.85 -3.05
C THR A 256 -0.63 -3.76 -4.27
N ALA A 257 -1.77 -3.84 -4.94
CA ALA A 257 -1.92 -4.60 -6.19
C ALA A 257 -0.99 -4.09 -7.30
N TYR A 258 -0.61 -2.80 -7.26
CA TYR A 258 0.27 -2.18 -8.25
C TYR A 258 1.75 -2.57 -8.11
N VAL A 259 2.14 -3.36 -7.11
CA VAL A 259 3.46 -4.05 -7.12
C VAL A 259 3.62 -4.95 -8.34
N ASN A 260 2.54 -5.29 -9.04
CA ASN A 260 2.59 -5.98 -10.31
C ASN A 260 3.08 -5.11 -11.49
N GLY A 261 3.43 -3.85 -11.23
CA GLY A 261 4.07 -2.92 -12.17
C GLY A 261 3.39 -2.88 -13.53
N GLN A 262 4.17 -2.94 -14.61
CA GLN A 262 3.68 -2.73 -15.97
C GLN A 262 2.98 -3.93 -16.63
N ARG A 263 2.67 -5.01 -15.88
CA ARG A 263 1.94 -6.17 -16.41
C ARG A 263 0.58 -5.76 -17.01
N GLN A 264 0.15 -6.48 -18.04
CA GLN A 264 -1.10 -6.23 -18.77
C GLN A 264 -2.01 -7.46 -18.69
N GLY A 265 -3.30 -7.29 -18.96
CA GLY A 265 -4.28 -8.37 -18.91
C GLY A 265 -4.58 -8.82 -17.47
N ARG A 266 -5.04 -10.07 -17.30
CA ARG A 266 -5.37 -10.63 -15.99
C ARG A 266 -4.11 -11.02 -15.22
N ILE A 267 -3.94 -10.46 -14.02
CA ILE A 267 -2.73 -10.57 -13.20
C ILE A 267 -3.03 -11.40 -11.95
N LEU A 268 -2.41 -12.58 -11.88
CA LEU A 268 -2.64 -13.57 -10.81
C LEU A 268 -1.96 -13.20 -9.48
N GLU A 269 -2.51 -13.72 -8.39
CA GLU A 269 -2.04 -13.55 -7.01
C GLU A 269 -0.75 -14.34 -6.73
N LYS A 270 0.35 -13.95 -7.36
CA LYS A 270 1.65 -14.65 -7.27
C LYS A 270 2.65 -13.94 -6.36
N PRO A 271 3.44 -14.70 -5.58
CA PRO A 271 4.56 -14.16 -4.81
C PRO A 271 5.70 -13.70 -5.71
N PHE A 272 6.53 -12.79 -5.19
CA PHE A 272 7.79 -12.44 -5.81
C PHE A 272 8.93 -13.24 -5.19
N GLY A 273 9.78 -13.81 -6.04
CA GLY A 273 11.08 -14.34 -5.65
C GLY A 273 12.14 -13.25 -5.56
N MET A 274 13.20 -13.52 -4.79
CA MET A 274 14.36 -12.63 -4.73
C MET A 274 15.00 -12.49 -6.12
N GLY A 275 15.09 -11.24 -6.58
CA GLY A 275 15.70 -10.89 -7.86
C GLY A 275 14.75 -10.82 -9.06
N ASP A 276 13.47 -11.05 -8.84
CA ASP A 276 12.44 -10.94 -9.89
C ASP A 276 12.37 -9.53 -10.47
N THR A 277 12.15 -9.46 -11.79
CA THR A 277 11.89 -8.20 -12.50
C THR A 277 10.75 -8.36 -13.49
N ILE A 278 9.86 -7.39 -13.53
CA ILE A 278 8.75 -7.37 -14.48
C ILE A 278 9.27 -7.14 -15.91
N LYS A 279 10.38 -6.41 -16.05
CA LYS A 279 11.00 -6.18 -17.36
C LYS A 279 11.38 -7.50 -18.06
N ARG A 280 11.84 -8.50 -17.30
CA ARG A 280 12.20 -9.82 -17.83
C ARG A 280 10.98 -10.61 -18.32
N GLU A 281 9.83 -10.44 -17.69
CA GLU A 281 8.58 -11.11 -18.09
C GLU A 281 7.98 -10.50 -19.36
N THR A 282 8.06 -9.17 -19.50
CA THR A 282 7.42 -8.40 -20.57
C THR A 282 8.27 -8.23 -21.82
N SER A 283 9.56 -8.60 -21.80
CA SER A 283 10.48 -8.45 -22.92
C SER A 283 11.09 -9.79 -23.35
N PRO A 284 10.32 -10.66 -24.04
CA PRO A 284 10.79 -11.96 -24.52
C PRO A 284 11.90 -11.89 -25.58
N GLU A 285 12.12 -10.72 -26.21
CA GLU A 285 13.16 -10.48 -27.21
C GLU A 285 14.58 -10.37 -26.63
N PHE A 286 14.70 -10.05 -25.33
CA PHE A 286 15.97 -10.15 -24.65
C PHE A 286 16.15 -11.60 -24.19
N SER A 287 17.14 -12.30 -24.76
CA SER A 287 17.58 -13.57 -24.18
C SER A 287 17.72 -13.40 -22.67
N ALA A 288 17.34 -14.40 -21.87
CA ALA A 288 17.36 -14.36 -20.41
C ALA A 288 18.71 -13.89 -19.78
N LYS A 289 19.77 -13.77 -20.59
CA LYS A 289 21.10 -13.23 -20.23
C LYS A 289 21.21 -11.69 -20.25
N ALA A 290 20.27 -10.95 -20.84
CA ALA A 290 20.38 -9.50 -21.03
C ALA A 290 19.38 -8.65 -20.21
N ALA A 291 18.35 -9.26 -19.63
CA ALA A 291 17.43 -8.55 -18.73
C ALA A 291 18.10 -8.28 -17.38
N PRO A 292 17.94 -7.08 -16.78
CA PRO A 292 18.54 -6.77 -15.49
C PRO A 292 17.96 -7.69 -14.41
N ILE A 293 18.83 -8.32 -13.62
CA ILE A 293 18.46 -8.98 -12.37
C ILE A 293 18.35 -7.89 -11.31
N LEU A 294 17.30 -7.93 -10.48
CA LEU A 294 17.17 -7.00 -9.37
C LEU A 294 18.07 -7.44 -8.21
N ASP A 295 19.16 -6.73 -7.99
CA ASP A 295 19.94 -6.88 -6.77
C ASP A 295 19.54 -5.79 -5.77
N ILE A 296 18.70 -6.17 -4.80
CA ILE A 296 18.21 -5.28 -3.75
C ILE A 296 19.37 -4.69 -2.93
N GLU A 297 20.45 -5.44 -2.69
CA GLU A 297 21.61 -4.92 -1.96
C GLU A 297 22.31 -3.82 -2.76
N SER A 298 22.49 -4.04 -4.06
CA SER A 298 23.06 -3.03 -4.95
C SER A 298 22.18 -1.78 -5.06
N GLU A 299 20.85 -1.92 -5.09
CA GLU A 299 19.92 -0.77 -5.05
C GLU A 299 20.05 0.03 -3.76
N ILE A 300 20.15 -0.64 -2.62
CA ILE A 300 20.38 0.01 -1.33
C ILE A 300 21.72 0.74 -1.33
N ARG A 301 22.82 0.09 -1.75
CA ARG A 301 24.14 0.72 -1.83
C ARG A 301 24.12 1.95 -2.75
N LEU A 302 23.45 1.86 -3.90
CA LEU A 302 23.31 2.96 -4.85
C LEU A 302 22.56 4.14 -4.22
N ALA A 303 21.40 3.89 -3.61
CA ALA A 303 20.57 4.93 -3.03
C ALA A 303 21.29 5.65 -1.87
N PHE A 304 21.90 4.88 -0.95
CA PHE A 304 22.55 5.46 0.23
C PHE A 304 23.92 6.09 -0.06
N SER A 305 24.66 5.63 -1.07
CA SER A 305 25.90 6.30 -1.51
C SER A 305 25.63 7.58 -2.29
N SER A 306 24.51 7.63 -3.03
CA SER A 306 24.05 8.82 -3.74
C SER A 306 23.40 9.85 -2.83
N ALA A 307 22.84 9.40 -1.70
CA ALA A 307 22.30 10.26 -0.67
C ALA A 307 23.42 11.01 0.06
N LYS A 308 23.50 12.33 -0.14
CA LYS A 308 24.20 13.20 0.82
C LYS A 308 23.27 13.48 2.00
N THR A 309 23.83 13.77 3.18
CA THR A 309 23.07 14.24 4.36
C THR A 309 22.32 15.57 4.15
N SER A 310 22.43 16.18 2.96
CA SER A 310 21.75 17.41 2.58
C SER A 310 20.28 17.17 2.22
N TRP A 311 19.44 18.12 2.58
CA TRP A 311 18.02 18.21 2.21
C TRP A 311 17.78 19.39 1.25
N ASP A 312 18.81 19.82 0.52
CA ASP A 312 18.64 20.84 -0.51
C ASP A 312 17.70 20.37 -1.64
N ALA A 313 16.93 21.31 -2.20
CA ALA A 313 15.91 21.01 -3.19
C ALA A 313 16.45 20.31 -4.46
N PRO A 314 17.63 20.68 -5.01
CA PRO A 314 18.20 19.99 -6.17
C PRO A 314 18.53 18.52 -5.90
N LEU A 315 19.11 18.20 -4.74
CA LEU A 315 19.42 16.81 -4.37
C LEU A 315 18.14 16.00 -4.12
N VAL A 316 17.14 16.59 -3.46
CA VAL A 316 15.83 15.96 -3.27
C VAL A 316 15.27 15.56 -4.63
N GLN A 317 15.22 16.48 -5.60
CA GLN A 317 14.72 16.18 -6.94
C GLN A 317 15.54 15.08 -7.63
N LYS A 318 16.89 15.16 -7.56
CA LYS A 318 17.76 14.13 -8.13
C LYS A 318 17.50 12.74 -7.55
N MET A 319 17.24 12.64 -6.24
CA MET A 319 16.92 11.36 -5.59
C MET A 319 15.53 10.83 -5.96
N LYS A 320 14.56 11.71 -6.23
CA LYS A 320 13.25 11.32 -6.78
C LYS A 320 13.40 10.77 -8.21
N ASP A 321 14.16 11.48 -9.04
CA ASP A 321 14.41 11.09 -10.43
C ASP A 321 15.16 9.75 -10.50
N LEU A 322 16.16 9.55 -9.63
CA LEU A 322 16.87 8.27 -9.51
C LEU A 322 15.91 7.12 -9.19
N GLY A 323 15.04 7.27 -8.18
CA GLY A 323 14.10 6.21 -7.81
C GLY A 323 13.14 5.85 -8.95
N LEU A 324 12.66 6.86 -9.69
CA LEU A 324 11.81 6.65 -10.87
C LEU A 324 12.58 5.95 -12.02
N GLU A 325 13.83 6.33 -12.25
CA GLU A 325 14.70 5.69 -13.25
C GLU A 325 14.91 4.21 -12.91
N ARG A 326 15.27 3.90 -11.66
CA ARG A 326 15.48 2.51 -11.20
C ARG A 326 14.21 1.67 -11.33
N ALA A 327 13.06 2.20 -10.91
CA ALA A 327 11.77 1.52 -11.06
C ALA A 327 11.50 1.14 -12.53
N LYS A 328 11.68 2.08 -13.46
CA LYS A 328 11.46 1.85 -14.90
C LYS A 328 12.41 0.82 -15.51
N ILE A 329 13.68 0.81 -15.10
CA ILE A 329 14.67 -0.19 -15.54
C ILE A 329 14.19 -1.61 -15.22
N HIS A 330 13.58 -1.80 -14.06
CA HIS A 330 13.13 -3.11 -13.59
C HIS A 330 11.68 -3.46 -13.96
N GLY A 331 10.92 -2.52 -14.57
CA GLY A 331 9.56 -2.74 -15.08
C GLY A 331 8.43 -2.28 -14.16
N TRP A 332 8.74 -1.43 -13.19
CA TRP A 332 7.77 -0.76 -12.31
C TRP A 332 7.51 0.69 -12.75
N GLN A 333 6.32 1.19 -12.46
CA GLN A 333 5.86 2.51 -12.93
C GLN A 333 6.46 3.67 -12.12
N ASP A 334 6.67 3.47 -10.82
CA ASP A 334 7.23 4.46 -9.91
C ASP A 334 8.00 3.80 -8.74
N SER A 335 8.67 4.64 -7.94
CA SER A 335 9.51 4.19 -6.84
C SER A 335 8.72 3.61 -5.67
N TYR A 336 7.45 4.00 -5.49
CA TYR A 336 6.60 3.46 -4.43
C TYR A 336 6.31 1.99 -4.67
N VAL A 337 5.72 1.65 -5.82
CA VAL A 337 5.36 0.26 -6.13
C VAL A 337 6.60 -0.63 -6.25
N PHE A 338 7.71 -0.07 -6.72
CA PHE A 338 8.98 -0.78 -6.81
C PHE A 338 9.56 -1.14 -5.44
N THR A 339 9.61 -0.18 -4.52
CA THR A 339 10.13 -0.43 -3.16
C THR A 339 9.21 -1.33 -2.33
N LYS A 340 7.90 -1.30 -2.59
CA LYS A 340 6.93 -2.24 -2.02
C LYS A 340 7.15 -3.67 -2.51
N ALA A 341 7.38 -3.86 -3.81
CA ALA A 341 7.71 -5.17 -4.36
C ALA A 341 9.00 -5.74 -3.74
N MET A 342 10.05 -4.92 -3.60
CA MET A 342 11.27 -5.31 -2.89
C MET A 342 11.02 -5.67 -1.42
N GLY A 343 10.11 -4.95 -0.74
CA GLY A 343 9.69 -5.28 0.62
C GLY A 343 9.05 -6.68 0.73
N GLU A 344 8.23 -7.07 -0.25
CA GLU A 344 7.66 -8.43 -0.29
C GLU A 344 8.74 -9.50 -0.49
N MET A 345 9.68 -9.28 -1.43
CA MET A 345 10.79 -10.21 -1.69
C MET A 345 11.65 -10.44 -0.44
N VAL A 346 11.94 -9.36 0.30
CA VAL A 346 12.69 -9.40 1.55
C VAL A 346 11.93 -10.19 2.62
N ILE A 347 10.62 -9.96 2.77
CA ILE A 347 9.78 -10.71 3.72
C ILE A 347 9.81 -12.20 3.40
N ASP A 348 9.57 -12.59 2.15
CA ASP A 348 9.50 -14.01 1.77
C ASP A 348 10.84 -14.73 1.94
N CYS A 349 11.96 -14.07 1.59
CA CYS A 349 13.29 -14.63 1.84
C CYS A 349 13.59 -14.82 3.34
N MET A 350 13.10 -13.92 4.20
CA MET A 350 13.50 -13.90 5.61
C MET A 350 12.60 -14.67 6.56
N ARG A 351 11.31 -14.84 6.23
CA ARG A 351 10.26 -15.30 7.16
C ARG A 351 10.54 -16.66 7.80
N GLY A 352 11.28 -17.54 7.14
CA GLY A 352 11.44 -18.93 7.57
C GLY A 352 10.08 -19.59 7.70
N ASP A 353 9.77 -20.15 8.88
CA ASP A 353 8.51 -20.84 9.12
C ASP A 353 7.36 -19.90 9.55
N ILE A 354 7.60 -18.60 9.71
CA ILE A 354 6.56 -17.64 10.08
C ILE A 354 5.51 -17.58 8.97
N PRO A 355 4.22 -17.86 9.26
CA PRO A 355 3.14 -17.66 8.31
C PRO A 355 2.98 -16.17 7.97
N VAL A 356 2.98 -15.86 6.67
CA VAL A 356 2.84 -14.49 6.16
C VAL A 356 1.55 -14.36 5.36
N VAL A 357 0.79 -13.31 5.65
CA VAL A 357 -0.32 -12.87 4.81
C VAL A 357 0.05 -11.52 4.20
N THR A 358 0.08 -11.46 2.87
CA THR A 358 0.32 -10.23 2.11
C THR A 358 -0.99 -9.75 1.49
N ILE A 359 -1.45 -8.58 1.93
CA ILE A 359 -2.67 -7.95 1.43
C ILE A 359 -2.28 -6.91 0.40
N ARG A 360 -2.73 -7.08 -0.84
CA ARG A 360 -2.47 -6.19 -1.99
C ARG A 360 -3.78 -5.47 -2.37
N PRO A 361 -4.17 -4.39 -1.66
CA PRO A 361 -5.31 -3.59 -2.10
C PRO A 361 -4.95 -2.77 -3.34
N SER A 362 -5.96 -2.43 -4.16
CA SER A 362 -5.83 -1.38 -5.17
C SER A 362 -5.90 0.02 -4.55
N ILE A 363 -6.53 1.00 -5.22
CA ILE A 363 -6.69 2.34 -4.67
C ILE A 363 -7.71 2.30 -3.54
N VAL A 364 -7.22 2.42 -2.30
CA VAL A 364 -8.08 2.43 -1.12
C VAL A 364 -8.68 3.81 -0.92
N GLU A 365 -10.00 3.89 -1.01
CA GLU A 365 -10.77 5.11 -0.79
C GLU A 365 -11.63 5.01 0.48
N SER A 366 -12.51 5.99 0.70
CA SER A 366 -13.36 6.09 1.89
C SER A 366 -14.12 4.81 2.20
N THR A 367 -14.52 4.63 3.45
CA THR A 367 -15.38 3.51 3.86
C THR A 367 -16.70 3.50 3.08
N TYR A 368 -17.18 2.30 2.72
CA TYR A 368 -18.46 2.12 2.03
C TYR A 368 -19.62 2.09 3.02
N LEU A 369 -19.53 1.25 4.05
CA LEU A 369 -20.58 1.04 5.04
C LEU A 369 -20.07 1.27 6.46
N GLU A 370 -18.88 0.76 6.79
CA GLU A 370 -18.43 0.62 8.18
C GLU A 370 -17.16 1.41 8.52
N PRO A 371 -17.01 1.89 9.77
CA PRO A 371 -18.03 1.96 10.81
C PRO A 371 -19.17 2.93 10.50
N PHE A 372 -18.99 3.78 9.49
CA PHE A 372 -20.02 4.58 8.84
C PHE A 372 -19.55 4.96 7.43
N PRO A 373 -20.48 5.24 6.50
CA PRO A 373 -20.14 5.57 5.12
C PRO A 373 -19.33 6.86 4.99
N GLY A 374 -18.36 6.86 4.07
CA GLY A 374 -17.66 8.05 3.62
C GLY A 374 -16.54 8.53 4.54
N TRP A 375 -16.19 7.77 5.58
CA TRP A 375 -15.05 8.14 6.44
C TRP A 375 -13.74 7.98 5.69
N MET A 376 -12.93 9.02 5.73
CA MET A 376 -11.58 9.03 5.19
C MET A 376 -10.70 10.05 5.90
N GLU A 377 -9.40 9.86 5.78
CA GLU A 377 -8.40 10.80 6.28
C GLU A 377 -7.43 11.16 5.17
N GLY A 378 -7.11 12.44 5.02
CA GLY A 378 -6.17 12.90 4.01
C GLY A 378 -6.68 12.76 2.57
N ASN A 379 -5.85 13.24 1.63
CA ASN A 379 -6.12 13.25 0.20
C ASN A 379 -5.52 11.98 -0.41
N ARG A 380 -6.35 11.11 -0.99
CA ARG A 380 -5.99 9.80 -1.56
C ARG A 380 -5.58 9.94 -3.02
N MET A 381 -5.56 8.84 -3.78
CA MET A 381 -5.03 8.85 -5.16
C MET A 381 -5.99 9.55 -6.11
N MET A 382 -7.28 9.25 -6.05
CA MET A 382 -8.29 9.81 -6.96
C MET A 382 -8.67 11.25 -6.57
N ASP A 383 -8.74 11.51 -5.27
CA ASP A 383 -9.23 12.75 -4.67
C ASP A 383 -8.67 14.06 -5.24
N PRO A 384 -7.36 14.23 -5.55
CA PRO A 384 -6.84 15.48 -6.08
C PRO A 384 -7.49 15.86 -7.43
N VAL A 385 -7.79 14.86 -8.27
CA VAL A 385 -8.46 15.06 -9.55
C VAL A 385 -9.91 15.43 -9.32
N VAL A 386 -10.63 14.70 -8.45
CA VAL A 386 -12.03 14.97 -8.09
C VAL A 386 -12.19 16.40 -7.52
N LEU A 387 -11.30 16.79 -6.61
CA LEU A 387 -11.32 18.10 -5.97
C LEU A 387 -11.00 19.24 -6.94
N GLN A 388 -10.04 19.07 -7.84
CA GLN A 388 -9.72 20.09 -8.85
C GLN A 388 -10.84 20.22 -9.87
N TYR A 389 -11.42 19.10 -10.28
CA TYR A 389 -12.58 19.09 -11.17
C TYR A 389 -13.77 19.81 -10.53
N GLY A 390 -14.15 19.44 -9.31
CA GLY A 390 -15.26 20.06 -8.59
C GLY A 390 -15.07 21.56 -8.31
N LYS A 391 -13.82 22.04 -8.27
CA LYS A 391 -13.47 23.47 -8.17
C LYS A 391 -13.45 24.20 -9.52
N GLY A 392 -13.80 23.53 -10.62
CA GLY A 392 -13.73 24.08 -11.97
C GLY A 392 -12.31 24.41 -12.43
N GLN A 393 -11.30 23.77 -11.81
CA GLN A 393 -9.88 24.01 -12.08
C GLN A 393 -9.30 23.05 -13.12
N LEU A 394 -9.94 21.89 -13.29
CA LEU A 394 -9.57 20.84 -14.22
C LEU A 394 -10.75 20.53 -15.14
N THR A 395 -10.60 20.81 -16.44
CA THR A 395 -11.64 20.64 -17.47
C THR A 395 -11.29 19.55 -18.49
N GLY A 396 -10.10 18.97 -18.35
CA GLY A 396 -9.63 17.86 -19.16
C GLY A 396 -8.53 17.09 -18.43
N PHE A 397 -8.27 15.86 -18.84
CA PHE A 397 -7.27 15.01 -18.21
C PHE A 397 -6.62 14.04 -19.20
N LEU A 398 -5.35 13.71 -18.95
CA LEU A 398 -4.60 12.73 -19.72
C LEU A 398 -4.96 11.33 -19.20
N ALA A 399 -5.80 10.60 -19.94
CA ALA A 399 -6.27 9.27 -19.57
C ALA A 399 -6.90 8.56 -20.79
N ASP A 400 -6.81 7.23 -20.82
CA ASP A 400 -7.67 6.41 -21.68
C ASP A 400 -9.06 6.30 -21.02
N PRO A 401 -10.14 6.79 -21.66
CA PRO A 401 -11.49 6.73 -21.08
C PRO A 401 -11.97 5.30 -20.80
N ASN A 402 -11.44 4.30 -21.51
CA ASN A 402 -11.81 2.89 -21.37
C ASN A 402 -10.91 2.14 -20.38
N ALA A 403 -9.83 2.75 -19.89
CA ALA A 403 -9.04 2.16 -18.83
C ALA A 403 -9.88 2.04 -17.54
N VAL A 404 -9.63 0.98 -16.77
CA VAL A 404 -10.32 0.75 -15.50
C VAL A 404 -9.46 1.29 -14.38
N LEU A 405 -10.04 2.15 -13.55
CA LEU A 405 -9.44 2.60 -12.32
C LEU A 405 -9.84 1.63 -11.21
N ASP A 406 -8.88 0.84 -10.71
CA ASP A 406 -9.18 -0.14 -9.66
C ASP A 406 -9.24 0.56 -8.29
N VAL A 407 -10.46 0.68 -7.77
CA VAL A 407 -10.79 1.32 -6.50
C VAL A 407 -11.41 0.29 -5.56
N VAL A 408 -11.11 0.38 -4.26
CA VAL A 408 -11.73 -0.43 -3.21
C VAL A 408 -12.00 0.39 -1.94
N PRO A 409 -13.16 0.19 -1.27
CA PRO A 409 -13.43 0.82 0.02
C PRO A 409 -12.54 0.29 1.16
N ALA A 410 -12.13 1.17 2.07
CA ALA A 410 -11.25 0.81 3.19
C ALA A 410 -11.82 -0.28 4.12
N ASP A 411 -13.12 -0.27 4.37
CA ASP A 411 -13.82 -1.23 5.24
C ASP A 411 -13.83 -2.65 4.66
N MET A 412 -13.94 -2.77 3.34
CA MET A 412 -13.78 -4.07 2.65
C MET A 412 -12.34 -4.59 2.77
N VAL A 413 -11.35 -3.71 2.61
CA VAL A 413 -9.92 -4.09 2.76
C VAL A 413 -9.64 -4.61 4.17
N VAL A 414 -10.07 -3.91 5.21
CA VAL A 414 -9.80 -4.36 6.60
C VAL A 414 -10.56 -5.61 6.98
N SER A 415 -11.77 -5.81 6.42
CA SER A 415 -12.53 -7.03 6.66
C SER A 415 -11.84 -8.24 6.04
N ALA A 416 -11.29 -8.09 4.83
CA ALA A 416 -10.45 -9.10 4.21
C ALA A 416 -9.15 -9.37 4.99
N MET A 417 -8.50 -8.31 5.51
CA MET A 417 -7.33 -8.44 6.37
C MET A 417 -7.64 -9.33 7.58
N VAL A 418 -8.73 -9.04 8.29
CA VAL A 418 -9.13 -9.77 9.51
C VAL A 418 -9.48 -11.23 9.19
N ALA A 419 -10.24 -11.49 8.13
CA ALA A 419 -10.56 -12.85 7.70
C ALA A 419 -9.30 -13.66 7.31
N ALA A 420 -8.40 -13.05 6.55
CA ALA A 420 -7.14 -13.68 6.13
C ALA A 420 -6.22 -13.96 7.33
N MET A 421 -6.17 -13.05 8.31
CA MET A 421 -5.41 -13.27 9.54
C MET A 421 -5.93 -14.49 10.30
N ALA A 422 -7.25 -14.60 10.47
CA ALA A 422 -7.86 -15.70 11.20
C ALA A 422 -7.66 -17.05 10.49
N LYS A 423 -7.85 -17.09 9.17
CA LYS A 423 -7.67 -18.31 8.36
C LYS A 423 -6.26 -18.89 8.50
N HIS A 424 -5.24 -18.04 8.40
CA HIS A 424 -3.85 -18.49 8.35
C HIS A 424 -3.18 -18.53 9.71
N GLY A 425 -3.57 -17.66 10.64
CA GLY A 425 -3.07 -17.64 12.01
C GLY A 425 -3.54 -18.83 12.85
N SER A 426 -4.71 -19.40 12.54
CA SER A 426 -5.24 -20.58 13.24
C SER A 426 -4.56 -21.90 12.83
N ARG A 427 -4.12 -22.00 11.57
CA ARG A 427 -3.61 -23.27 11.00
C ARG A 427 -2.10 -23.47 11.22
N SER A 428 -1.36 -22.43 11.63
CA SER A 428 0.11 -22.47 11.82
C SER A 428 0.88 -23.07 10.64
N ASN A 429 0.33 -22.98 9.42
CA ASN A 429 0.95 -23.51 8.21
C ASN A 429 2.01 -22.51 7.71
N PRO A 430 3.29 -22.92 7.60
CA PRO A 430 4.32 -22.07 7.02
C PRO A 430 3.98 -21.75 5.57
N GLY A 431 4.02 -20.47 5.20
CA GLY A 431 3.69 -20.05 3.84
C GLY A 431 3.54 -18.55 3.71
N MET A 432 3.53 -18.08 2.46
CA MET A 432 3.12 -16.73 2.11
C MET A 432 1.82 -16.80 1.32
N HIS A 433 0.77 -16.17 1.85
CA HIS A 433 -0.56 -16.14 1.24
C HIS A 433 -0.85 -14.72 0.75
N ILE A 434 -1.23 -14.57 -0.51
CA ILE A 434 -1.44 -13.27 -1.13
C ILE A 434 -2.93 -13.10 -1.44
N TYR A 435 -3.45 -11.94 -1.05
CA TYR A 435 -4.82 -11.52 -1.33
C TYR A 435 -4.81 -10.19 -2.06
N GLN A 436 -5.24 -10.18 -3.32
CA GLN A 436 -5.55 -8.97 -4.07
C GLN A 436 -6.96 -8.52 -3.73
N ILE A 437 -7.07 -7.39 -3.03
CA ILE A 437 -8.36 -6.79 -2.68
C ILE A 437 -8.63 -5.71 -3.72
N THR A 438 -9.27 -6.12 -4.81
CA THR A 438 -9.36 -5.39 -6.07
C THR A 438 -10.73 -5.58 -6.69
N SER A 439 -11.23 -4.56 -7.40
CA SER A 439 -12.54 -4.59 -8.07
C SER A 439 -12.42 -4.88 -9.57
N SER A 440 -11.27 -4.66 -10.20
CA SER A 440 -11.17 -4.58 -11.67
C SER A 440 -11.55 -5.83 -12.47
N VAL A 441 -11.48 -7.03 -11.91
CA VAL A 441 -11.91 -8.27 -12.59
C VAL A 441 -13.40 -8.55 -12.39
N VAL A 442 -13.96 -8.20 -11.24
CA VAL A 442 -15.32 -8.61 -10.84
C VAL A 442 -16.36 -7.50 -10.98
N ASN A 443 -15.96 -6.24 -10.83
CA ASN A 443 -16.82 -5.07 -10.90
C ASN A 443 -16.01 -3.84 -11.39
N PRO A 444 -15.64 -3.79 -12.68
CA PRO A 444 -14.76 -2.76 -13.21
C PRO A 444 -15.39 -1.36 -13.22
N LEU A 445 -14.63 -0.34 -12.79
CA LEU A 445 -14.98 1.06 -12.92
C LEU A 445 -14.15 1.73 -14.03
N ALA A 446 -14.74 1.97 -15.20
CA ALA A 446 -14.06 2.67 -16.27
C ALA A 446 -13.89 4.17 -15.93
N ILE A 447 -12.79 4.77 -16.40
CA ILE A 447 -12.48 6.19 -16.14
C ILE A 447 -13.58 7.12 -16.66
N GLN A 448 -14.17 6.80 -17.82
CA GLN A 448 -15.29 7.60 -18.36
C GLN A 448 -16.55 7.54 -17.48
N ASP A 449 -16.83 6.39 -16.87
CA ASP A 449 -18.00 6.21 -16.00
C ASP A 449 -17.79 6.95 -14.69
N LEU A 450 -16.60 6.83 -14.10
CA LEU A 450 -16.21 7.64 -12.94
C LEU A 450 -16.34 9.15 -13.24
N ALA A 451 -15.86 9.60 -14.39
CA ALA A 451 -15.96 11.01 -14.78
C ALA A 451 -17.41 11.47 -14.96
N LYS A 452 -18.28 10.60 -15.49
CA LYS A 452 -19.72 10.86 -15.60
C LYS A 452 -20.38 11.00 -14.23
N LEU A 453 -20.10 10.08 -13.31
CA LEU A 453 -20.63 10.12 -11.93
C LEU A 453 -20.20 11.40 -11.20
N ILE A 454 -18.91 11.75 -11.29
CA ILE A 454 -18.36 12.98 -10.71
C ILE A 454 -19.02 14.22 -11.34
N PHE A 455 -19.19 14.25 -12.67
CA PHE A 455 -19.88 15.34 -13.36
C PHE A 455 -21.32 15.50 -12.89
N GLN A 456 -22.07 14.40 -12.78
CA GLN A 456 -23.45 14.40 -12.29
C GLN A 456 -23.51 14.93 -10.85
N HIS A 457 -22.64 14.45 -9.96
CA HIS A 457 -22.57 14.92 -8.57
C HIS A 457 -22.30 16.43 -8.50
N PHE A 458 -21.25 16.94 -9.16
CA PHE A 458 -20.91 18.37 -9.07
C PHE A 458 -21.86 19.27 -9.85
N SER A 459 -22.64 18.74 -10.79
CA SER A 459 -23.72 19.48 -11.44
C SER A 459 -24.92 19.65 -10.51
N ALA A 460 -25.29 18.61 -9.75
CA ALA A 460 -26.37 18.66 -8.78
C ALA A 460 -25.99 19.41 -7.49
N PHE A 461 -24.77 19.18 -7.00
CA PHE A 461 -24.22 19.74 -5.77
C PHE A 461 -22.92 20.50 -6.05
N PRO A 462 -22.99 21.70 -6.67
CA PRO A 462 -21.79 22.44 -7.06
C PRO A 462 -20.94 22.86 -5.85
N CYS A 463 -19.62 22.91 -6.04
CA CYS A 463 -18.77 23.61 -5.06
C CYS A 463 -19.07 25.10 -5.09
N MET A 464 -18.84 25.78 -3.97
CA MET A 464 -18.98 27.23 -3.88
C MET A 464 -17.63 27.92 -4.09
N ASP A 465 -17.63 29.03 -4.83
CA ASP A 465 -16.47 29.92 -4.93
C ASP A 465 -16.31 30.75 -3.64
N ALA A 466 -15.24 31.56 -3.58
CA ALA A 466 -14.96 32.41 -2.43
C ALA A 466 -16.05 33.48 -2.14
N LYS A 467 -16.98 33.70 -3.08
CA LYS A 467 -18.13 34.61 -2.94
C LYS A 467 -19.44 33.87 -2.68
N GLY A 468 -19.40 32.55 -2.43
CA GLY A 468 -20.58 31.73 -2.19
C GLY A 468 -21.38 31.42 -3.46
N ARG A 469 -20.83 31.61 -4.66
CA ARG A 469 -21.52 31.32 -5.91
C ARG A 469 -21.23 29.89 -6.36
N PRO A 470 -22.22 29.17 -6.92
CA PRO A 470 -22.02 27.82 -7.41
C PRO A 470 -21.05 27.81 -8.59
N ILE A 471 -20.08 26.90 -8.55
CA ILE A 471 -19.13 26.66 -9.64
C ILE A 471 -19.76 25.70 -10.64
N THR A 472 -19.96 26.16 -11.87
CA THR A 472 -20.41 25.31 -12.98
C THR A 472 -19.25 24.48 -13.51
N VAL A 473 -19.44 23.16 -13.58
CA VAL A 473 -18.51 22.21 -14.20
C VAL A 473 -19.03 21.77 -15.56
N SER A 474 -18.12 21.31 -16.43
CA SER A 474 -18.43 20.73 -17.73
C SER A 474 -17.94 19.27 -17.76
N PRO A 475 -18.48 18.41 -18.64
CA PRO A 475 -17.93 17.07 -18.87
C PRO A 475 -16.42 17.14 -19.13
N ILE A 476 -15.65 16.26 -18.50
CA ILE A 476 -14.19 16.26 -18.64
C ILE A 476 -13.80 15.84 -20.06
N LYS A 477 -12.83 16.54 -20.65
CA LYS A 477 -12.25 16.14 -21.93
C LYS A 477 -11.05 15.22 -21.71
N PHE A 478 -11.06 14.04 -22.31
CA PHE A 478 -9.93 13.11 -22.27
C PHE A 478 -8.94 13.37 -23.39
N PHE A 479 -7.67 13.06 -23.11
CA PHE A 479 -6.55 13.17 -24.03
C PHE A 479 -5.67 11.94 -23.88
N ASP A 480 -5.16 11.43 -25.00
CA ASP A 480 -4.15 10.37 -25.08
C ASP A 480 -2.74 10.93 -25.33
N ASP A 481 -2.63 12.13 -25.91
CA ASP A 481 -1.36 12.84 -26.08
C ASP A 481 -1.11 13.93 -25.02
N ALA A 482 0.10 13.91 -24.45
CA ALA A 482 0.51 14.82 -23.40
C ALA A 482 0.71 16.27 -23.88
N ASN A 483 1.10 16.48 -25.15
CA ASN A 483 1.29 17.81 -25.72
C ASN A 483 -0.06 18.48 -26.00
N GLU A 484 -1.02 17.73 -26.55
CA GLU A 484 -2.40 18.17 -26.75
C GLU A 484 -3.06 18.53 -25.43
N PHE A 485 -2.95 17.65 -24.43
CA PHE A 485 -3.42 17.93 -23.07
C PHE A 485 -2.79 19.23 -22.52
N SER A 486 -1.47 19.35 -22.61
CA SER A 486 -0.70 20.51 -22.15
C SER A 486 -1.15 21.82 -22.82
N ALA A 487 -1.38 21.79 -24.15
CA ALA A 487 -1.86 22.94 -24.91
C ALA A 487 -3.30 23.31 -24.51
N TYR A 488 -4.16 22.31 -24.32
CA TYR A 488 -5.53 22.50 -23.89
C TYR A 488 -5.62 23.16 -22.51
N VAL A 489 -4.97 22.60 -21.48
CA VAL A 489 -5.04 23.15 -20.11
C VAL A 489 -4.47 24.56 -20.03
N SER A 490 -3.44 24.85 -20.82
CA SER A 490 -2.85 26.20 -20.90
C SER A 490 -3.85 27.20 -21.48
N THR A 491 -4.51 26.83 -22.58
CA THR A 491 -5.53 27.67 -23.24
C THR A 491 -6.76 27.85 -22.37
N ASP A 492 -7.25 26.79 -21.76
CA ASP A 492 -8.42 26.79 -20.88
C ASP A 492 -8.19 27.65 -19.62
N ALA A 493 -7.01 27.53 -19.00
CA ALA A 493 -6.65 28.36 -17.85
C ALA A 493 -6.64 29.86 -18.20
N VAL A 494 -6.16 30.24 -19.39
CA VAL A 494 -6.22 31.64 -19.85
C VAL A 494 -7.67 32.08 -20.06
N ARG A 495 -8.47 31.31 -20.82
CA ARG A 495 -9.88 31.64 -21.12
C ARG A 495 -10.74 31.84 -19.88
N ARG A 496 -10.59 30.95 -18.88
CA ARG A 496 -11.32 31.07 -17.60
C ARG A 496 -10.99 32.35 -16.86
N ASN A 497 -9.73 32.79 -16.92
CA ASN A 497 -9.28 33.98 -16.23
C ASN A 497 -9.48 35.27 -17.03
N GLU A 498 -9.53 35.24 -18.36
CA GLU A 498 -9.91 36.38 -19.20
C GLU A 498 -11.36 36.82 -18.93
N ARG A 499 -12.29 35.86 -18.76
CA ARG A 499 -13.67 36.16 -18.33
C ARG A 499 -13.72 36.86 -16.97
N VAL A 500 -12.79 36.54 -16.06
CA VAL A 500 -12.67 37.17 -14.73
C VAL A 500 -11.98 38.54 -14.82
N ALA A 501 -10.97 38.67 -15.67
CA ALA A 501 -10.21 39.90 -15.89
C ALA A 501 -11.05 40.97 -16.62
N ALA A 502 -11.88 40.58 -17.58
CA ALA A 502 -12.81 41.47 -18.27
C ALA A 502 -13.82 42.14 -17.31
N ALA A 503 -14.07 41.53 -16.14
CA ALA A 503 -14.92 42.09 -15.11
C ALA A 503 -14.18 43.01 -14.10
N ILE A 504 -12.83 43.14 -14.18
CA ILE A 504 -12.03 43.83 -13.16
C ILE A 504 -10.84 44.58 -13.79
N SER A 505 -10.88 45.92 -13.80
CA SER A 505 -9.83 46.79 -14.35
C SER A 505 -8.70 47.10 -13.33
N ASN A 506 -7.84 46.13 -13.02
CA ASN A 506 -6.71 46.36 -12.10
C ASN A 506 -5.45 45.53 -12.44
N GLU A 507 -4.31 46.19 -12.68
CA GLU A 507 -3.03 45.56 -13.04
C GLU A 507 -2.45 44.61 -11.97
N LYS A 508 -2.67 44.89 -10.67
CA LYS A 508 -2.21 44.02 -9.57
C LYS A 508 -3.01 42.71 -9.56
N ILE A 509 -4.27 42.76 -9.98
CA ILE A 509 -5.15 41.60 -10.14
C ILE A 509 -4.73 40.79 -11.37
N SER A 510 -4.36 41.44 -12.48
CA SER A 510 -3.81 40.78 -13.68
C SER A 510 -2.55 39.95 -13.38
N ARG A 511 -1.58 40.48 -12.61
CA ARG A 511 -0.39 39.71 -12.19
C ARG A 511 -0.72 38.51 -11.31
N ARG A 512 -1.66 38.67 -10.36
CA ARG A 512 -2.12 37.57 -9.50
C ARG A 512 -2.85 36.48 -10.29
N LEU A 513 -3.68 36.86 -11.27
CA LEU A 513 -4.38 35.94 -12.16
C LEU A 513 -3.39 35.14 -13.01
N LYS A 514 -2.38 35.79 -13.60
CA LYS A 514 -1.32 35.09 -14.36
C LYS A 514 -0.58 34.05 -13.50
N SER A 515 -0.17 34.41 -12.29
CA SER A 515 0.46 33.46 -11.36
C SER A 515 -0.47 32.32 -10.92
N PHE A 516 -1.76 32.58 -10.81
CA PHE A 516 -2.76 31.54 -10.55
C PHE A 516 -2.92 30.58 -11.74
N CYS A 517 -3.03 31.10 -12.96
CA CYS A 517 -3.10 30.30 -14.18
C CYS A 517 -1.90 29.36 -14.30
N LEU A 518 -0.68 29.91 -14.15
CA LEU A 518 0.56 29.14 -14.26
C LEU A 518 0.58 27.99 -13.25
N ARG A 519 0.27 28.27 -11.98
CA ARG A 519 0.21 27.23 -10.94
C ARG A 519 -0.87 26.18 -11.22
N SER A 520 -2.04 26.57 -11.71
CA SER A 520 -3.11 25.63 -12.07
C SER A 520 -2.67 24.71 -13.22
N VAL A 521 -1.99 25.26 -14.23
CA VAL A 521 -1.48 24.51 -15.38
C VAL A 521 -0.36 23.56 -14.96
N GLU A 522 0.60 24.04 -14.16
CA GLU A 522 1.68 23.23 -13.59
C GLU A 522 1.12 22.07 -12.75
N GLN A 523 0.10 22.34 -11.93
CA GLN A 523 -0.55 21.32 -11.12
C GLN A 523 -1.28 20.26 -11.97
N ALA A 524 -1.99 20.67 -13.01
CA ALA A 524 -2.66 19.74 -13.94
C ALA A 524 -1.64 18.86 -14.68
N LYS A 525 -0.54 19.45 -15.16
CA LYS A 525 0.56 18.71 -15.81
C LYS A 525 1.26 17.74 -14.85
N TYR A 526 1.45 18.15 -13.60
CA TYR A 526 2.03 17.31 -12.56
C TYR A 526 1.14 16.09 -12.27
N LEU A 527 -0.17 16.29 -12.06
CA LEU A 527 -1.11 15.18 -11.84
C LEU A 527 -1.16 14.24 -13.05
N ALA A 528 -1.25 14.79 -14.27
CA ALA A 528 -1.20 13.99 -15.48
C ALA A 528 0.07 13.14 -15.55
N LYS A 529 1.24 13.71 -15.28
CA LYS A 529 2.52 12.98 -15.28
C LYS A 529 2.53 11.83 -14.26
N ILE A 530 2.05 12.07 -13.04
CA ILE A 530 2.08 11.07 -11.96
C ILE A 530 1.02 9.98 -12.16
N TYR A 531 -0.14 10.31 -12.71
CA TYR A 531 -1.25 9.36 -12.89
C TYR A 531 -1.29 8.70 -14.27
N GLN A 532 -0.53 9.18 -15.26
CA GLN A 532 -0.45 8.56 -16.58
C GLN A 532 -0.18 7.04 -16.54
N PRO A 533 0.71 6.51 -15.69
CA PRO A 533 0.93 5.07 -15.64
C PRO A 533 -0.30 4.25 -15.18
N TYR A 534 -1.18 4.86 -14.39
CA TYR A 534 -2.38 4.26 -13.83
C TYR A 534 -3.62 4.46 -14.72
N THR A 535 -3.72 5.62 -15.36
CA THR A 535 -4.85 6.01 -16.23
C THR A 535 -4.78 5.42 -17.63
N PHE A 536 -3.68 4.76 -17.97
CA PHE A 536 -3.50 3.97 -19.19
C PHE A 536 -3.18 2.50 -18.84
N TYR A 537 -3.53 2.05 -17.63
CA TYR A 537 -3.19 0.71 -17.17
C TYR A 537 -4.16 -0.34 -17.72
N GLY A 538 -3.64 -1.26 -18.55
CA GLY A 538 -4.41 -2.38 -19.10
C GLY A 538 -4.39 -3.65 -18.25
N GLY A 539 -3.77 -3.61 -17.06
CA GLY A 539 -3.81 -4.72 -16.10
C GLY A 539 -5.14 -4.80 -15.35
N ARG A 540 -5.58 -6.02 -15.02
CA ARG A 540 -6.73 -6.33 -14.18
C ARG A 540 -6.30 -7.34 -13.13
N PHE A 541 -6.53 -7.05 -11.86
CA PHE A 541 -6.00 -7.84 -10.77
C PHE A 541 -6.96 -8.97 -10.42
N ASP A 542 -6.49 -10.20 -10.61
CA ASP A 542 -7.19 -11.40 -10.19
C ASP A 542 -7.37 -11.40 -8.67
N ASN A 543 -8.58 -11.69 -8.20
CA ASN A 543 -8.91 -11.74 -6.78
C ASN A 543 -9.48 -13.10 -6.38
N THR A 544 -9.09 -14.18 -7.06
CA THR A 544 -9.65 -15.53 -6.84
C THR A 544 -9.47 -15.98 -5.39
N ASN A 545 -8.27 -15.81 -4.79
CA ASN A 545 -8.01 -16.15 -3.40
C ASN A 545 -8.91 -15.34 -2.45
N THR A 546 -9.15 -14.06 -2.77
CA THR A 546 -10.04 -13.17 -2.00
C THR A 546 -11.49 -13.64 -2.05
N GLN A 547 -11.97 -14.05 -3.22
CA GLN A 547 -13.31 -14.63 -3.39
C GLN A 547 -13.44 -15.95 -2.63
N GLU A 548 -12.45 -16.86 -2.75
CA GLU A 548 -12.41 -18.12 -2.00
C GLU A 548 -12.40 -17.90 -0.48
N LEU A 549 -11.70 -16.85 0.00
CA LEU A 549 -11.70 -16.48 1.41
C LEU A 549 -13.11 -16.14 1.91
N MET A 550 -13.92 -15.40 1.13
CA MET A 550 -15.32 -15.13 1.49
C MET A 550 -16.18 -16.40 1.45
N VAL A 551 -15.93 -17.30 0.50
CA VAL A 551 -16.67 -18.57 0.40
C VAL A 551 -16.46 -19.43 1.65
N GLU A 552 -15.27 -19.43 2.23
CA GLU A 552 -14.98 -20.15 3.48
C GLU A 552 -15.62 -19.54 4.74
N MET A 553 -16.09 -18.30 4.68
CA MET A 553 -16.77 -17.65 5.81
C MET A 553 -18.19 -18.18 6.00
N SER A 554 -18.60 -18.31 7.26
CA SER A 554 -20.00 -18.56 7.63
C SER A 554 -20.89 -17.37 7.28
N GLU A 555 -22.22 -17.56 7.26
CA GLU A 555 -23.15 -16.45 7.02
C GLU A 555 -23.02 -15.33 8.06
N GLU A 556 -22.82 -15.68 9.33
CA GLU A 556 -22.61 -14.71 10.41
C GLU A 556 -21.33 -13.90 10.19
N GLU A 557 -20.24 -14.58 9.83
CA GLU A 557 -18.99 -13.90 9.50
C GLU A 557 -19.12 -13.02 8.27
N ARG A 558 -19.85 -13.45 7.22
CA ARG A 558 -20.08 -12.61 6.04
C ARG A 558 -20.91 -11.37 6.36
N ARG A 559 -21.84 -11.44 7.32
CA ARG A 559 -22.59 -10.26 7.79
C ARG A 559 -21.69 -9.29 8.56
N SER A 560 -20.78 -9.80 9.39
CA SER A 560 -19.93 -8.98 10.26
C SER A 560 -18.62 -8.52 9.62
N PHE A 561 -18.10 -9.28 8.66
CA PHE A 561 -16.78 -9.10 8.03
C PHE A 561 -16.84 -9.30 6.51
N GLY A 562 -17.99 -9.15 5.87
CA GLY A 562 -18.10 -9.27 4.41
C GLY A 562 -17.31 -8.19 3.68
N PHE A 563 -16.76 -8.55 2.52
CA PHE A 563 -16.00 -7.64 1.66
C PHE A 563 -16.24 -7.92 0.18
N ASP A 564 -17.50 -8.16 -0.19
CA ASP A 564 -17.88 -8.43 -1.57
C ASP A 564 -17.76 -7.17 -2.44
N VAL A 565 -16.57 -6.98 -3.01
CA VAL A 565 -16.26 -5.91 -3.97
C VAL A 565 -17.10 -6.00 -5.25
N GLY A 566 -17.68 -7.16 -5.57
CA GLY A 566 -18.61 -7.35 -6.68
C GLY A 566 -19.95 -6.64 -6.47
N SER A 567 -20.32 -6.40 -5.20
CA SER A 567 -21.59 -5.78 -4.80
C SER A 567 -21.54 -4.25 -4.71
N ILE A 568 -20.39 -3.62 -5.01
CA ILE A 568 -20.27 -2.16 -4.95
C ILE A 568 -21.17 -1.52 -6.01
N ASP A 569 -22.16 -0.75 -5.56
CA ASP A 569 -22.88 0.17 -6.41
C ASP A 569 -22.01 1.41 -6.62
N TRP A 570 -21.39 1.52 -7.80
CA TRP A 570 -20.48 2.63 -8.11
C TRP A 570 -21.18 3.98 -8.11
N GLU A 571 -22.44 4.05 -8.55
CA GLU A 571 -23.19 5.31 -8.59
C GLU A 571 -23.41 5.82 -7.17
N HIS A 572 -23.93 4.95 -6.30
CA HIS A 572 -24.13 5.25 -4.88
C HIS A 572 -22.80 5.55 -4.18
N TYR A 573 -21.79 4.68 -4.33
CA TYR A 573 -20.53 4.83 -3.63
C TYR A 573 -19.81 6.13 -4.03
N ILE A 574 -19.73 6.46 -5.32
CA ILE A 574 -19.05 7.69 -5.75
C ILE A 574 -19.89 8.92 -5.37
N SER A 575 -21.18 8.93 -5.71
CA SER A 575 -22.00 10.15 -5.68
C SER A 575 -22.54 10.48 -4.30
N ASP A 576 -22.88 9.48 -3.49
CA ASP A 576 -23.55 9.68 -2.20
C ASP A 576 -22.65 9.41 -1.00
N VAL A 577 -21.58 8.63 -1.19
CA VAL A 577 -20.69 8.21 -0.09
C VAL A 577 -19.33 8.91 -0.17
N HIS A 578 -18.57 8.63 -1.23
CA HIS A 578 -17.17 9.02 -1.34
C HIS A 578 -16.99 10.52 -1.59
N VAL A 579 -17.63 11.10 -2.61
CA VAL A 579 -17.48 12.55 -2.88
C VAL A 579 -18.03 13.41 -1.72
N PRO A 580 -19.18 13.09 -1.10
CA PRO A 580 -19.62 13.74 0.13
C PRO A 580 -18.64 13.56 1.31
N GLY A 581 -18.12 12.35 1.50
CA GLY A 581 -17.09 12.05 2.51
C GLY A 581 -15.82 12.89 2.32
N LEU A 582 -15.35 12.99 1.08
CA LEU A 582 -14.21 13.80 0.68
C LEU A 582 -14.43 15.29 1.00
N ARG A 583 -15.61 15.82 0.71
CA ARG A 583 -16.02 17.19 1.09
C ARG A 583 -16.03 17.35 2.61
N ARG A 584 -16.60 16.40 3.33
CA ARG A 584 -16.75 16.45 4.79
C ARG A 584 -15.41 16.39 5.51
N HIS A 585 -14.52 15.50 5.12
CA HIS A 585 -13.32 15.17 5.90
C HIS A 585 -12.05 15.83 5.37
N VAL A 586 -11.96 16.11 4.07
CA VAL A 586 -10.73 16.67 3.45
C VAL A 586 -10.88 18.15 3.13
N MET A 587 -12.05 18.61 2.64
CA MET A 587 -12.23 20.03 2.28
C MET A 587 -12.44 20.96 3.47
N LYS A 588 -12.88 20.46 4.64
CA LYS A 588 -13.10 21.28 5.85
C LYS A 588 -11.82 21.93 6.43
N GLY A 589 -10.65 21.60 5.90
CA GLY A 589 -9.36 22.23 6.26
C GLY A 589 -9.14 23.65 5.73
N ARG A 590 -10.04 24.22 4.90
CA ARG A 590 -9.93 25.60 4.41
C ARG A 590 -11.28 26.30 4.32
N GLY A 591 -11.79 26.72 5.48
CA GLY A 591 -12.95 27.61 5.58
C GLY A 591 -13.99 27.03 6.51
N ARG A 592 -14.14 27.63 7.70
CA ARG A 592 -15.38 27.51 8.46
C ARG A 592 -16.52 27.99 7.57
N SER A 593 -17.30 27.05 7.05
CA SER A 593 -18.72 27.26 6.80
C SER A 593 -19.44 26.16 7.57
N THR A 594 -20.07 26.56 8.65
CA THR A 594 -21.04 25.76 9.39
C THR A 594 -22.22 25.52 8.45
N GLU A 595 -22.38 24.30 7.95
CA GLU A 595 -23.71 23.86 7.55
C GLU A 595 -24.55 23.71 8.84
N PRO A 596 -25.80 24.24 8.87
CA PRO A 596 -26.64 24.11 10.04
C PRO A 596 -27.03 22.64 10.22
N GLN A 597 -26.82 22.13 11.44
CA GLN A 597 -27.51 20.94 11.90
C GLN A 597 -29.02 21.19 11.79
N GLN A 598 -29.69 20.55 10.85
CA GLN A 598 -31.14 20.40 10.92
C GLN A 598 -31.45 19.37 12.02
N LEU A 599 -31.55 19.87 13.25
CA LEU A 599 -32.44 19.30 14.25
C LEU A 599 -33.88 19.65 13.83
N GLY A 600 -34.56 18.66 13.26
CA GLY A 600 -36.00 18.69 13.04
C GLY A 600 -36.66 17.58 13.84
N ALA A 601 -36.75 17.77 15.16
CA ALA A 601 -37.75 17.10 15.96
C ALA A 601 -39.09 17.82 15.73
N ILE A 602 -40.12 17.09 15.31
CA ILE A 602 -41.52 17.55 15.24
C ILE A 602 -42.37 16.34 15.70
N PRO A 603 -43.43 16.57 16.51
CA PRO A 603 -43.68 15.90 17.79
C PRO A 603 -44.28 14.49 17.73
#